data_AF-A0A0D7CIF4-F1
#
_entry.id   AF-A0A0D7CIF4-F1
#
_cell.length_a   1.000
_cell.length_b   1.000
_cell.length_c   1.000
_cell.angle_alpha   90.00
_cell.angle_beta   90.00
_cell.angle_gamma   90.00
#
_symmetry.space_group_name_H-M   'P 1'
#
loop_
_entity.id
_entity.type
_entity.pdbx_description
1 polymer ?
#
loop_
_entity_poly.entity_id
_entity_poly.type
_entity_poly.pdbx_seq_one_letter_code
_entity_poly.pdbx_strand_id
1 'polypeptide(L)' 'MATKYFATLQFEANGPTVEGEWTDGTTAWRTYRDWVGLYGSNPSVVIRLIEETDGRRQVLKTWTEQGEAG' A
#
# COMPACT_ATOMS: atom_id res chain seq x y z
N MET A 1 -10.40 20.03 2.56
CA MET A 1 -10.13 18.75 3.24
C MET A 1 -8.77 18.29 2.75
N ALA A 2 -7.87 17.88 3.64
CA ALA A 2 -6.55 17.37 3.23
C ALA A 2 -6.67 15.87 2.98
N THR A 3 -6.31 15.43 1.78
CA THR A 3 -6.19 14.01 1.45
C THR A 3 -4.75 13.57 1.64
N LYS A 4 -4.56 12.44 2.28
CA LYS A 4 -3.27 11.76 2.42
C LYS A 4 -3.32 10.43 1.70
N TYR A 5 -2.15 9.95 1.30
CA TYR A 5 -1.99 8.65 0.66
C TYR A 5 -0.96 7.86 1.43
N PHE A 6 -1.25 6.58 1.64
CA PHE A 6 -0.37 5.66 2.34
C PHE A 6 -0.07 4.46 1.46
N ALA A 7 1.16 3.99 1.56
CA ALA A 7 1.57 2.69 1.04
C ALA A 7 1.97 1.86 2.25
N THR A 8 1.42 0.66 2.36
CA THR A 8 1.74 -0.28 3.45
C THR A 8 2.35 -1.55 2.88
N LEU A 9 3.42 -2.04 3.49
CA LEU A 9 4.07 -3.31 3.17
C LEU A 9 4.10 -4.18 4.42
N GLN A 10 3.43 -5.32 4.38
CA GLN A 10 3.44 -6.32 5.43
C GLN A 10 4.07 -7.60 4.88
N PHE A 11 5.14 -8.09 5.52
CA PHE A 11 5.90 -9.25 5.04
C PHE A 11 5.28 -10.60 5.40
N GLU A 12 4.49 -10.64 6.47
CA GLU A 12 3.85 -11.84 7.01
C GLU A 12 2.46 -11.49 7.54
N ALA A 13 1.52 -12.43 7.47
CA ALA A 13 0.17 -12.23 8.00
C ALA A 13 0.21 -11.84 9.50
N ASN A 14 -0.37 -10.69 9.84
CA ASN A 14 -0.33 -10.09 11.19
C ASN A 14 1.07 -9.70 11.69
N GLY A 15 2.07 -9.67 10.81
CA GLY A 15 3.42 -9.22 11.10
C GLY A 15 3.57 -7.69 11.07
N PRO A 16 4.79 -7.19 11.34
CA PRO A 16 5.10 -5.77 11.28
C PRO A 16 4.78 -5.20 9.90
N THR A 17 4.24 -3.98 9.89
CA THR A 17 3.88 -3.26 8.67
C THR A 17 4.77 -2.03 8.55
N VAL A 18 5.42 -1.90 7.40
CA VAL A 18 6.09 -0.66 6.99
C VAL A 18 5.02 0.24 6.40
N GLU A 19 4.89 1.46 6.91
CA GLU A 19 3.95 2.48 6.43
C GLU A 19 4.74 3.69 5.93
N GLY A 20 4.42 4.14 4.72
CA GLY A 20 4.80 5.46 4.22
C GLY A 20 3.57 6.35 4.02
N GLU A 21 3.72 7.65 4.27
CA GLU A 21 2.66 8.67 4.14
C GLU A 21 3.10 9.76 3.17
N TRP A 22 2.20 10.18 2.29
CA TRP A 22 2.41 11.28 1.33
C TRP A 22 1.15 12.15 1.19
N THR A 23 1.35 13.41 0.84
CA THR A 23 0.27 14.32 0.41
C THR A 23 0.00 14.24 -1.10
N ASP A 24 0.91 13.63 -1.86
CA ASP A 24 0.80 13.42 -3.30
C ASP A 24 0.54 11.94 -3.62
N GLY A 25 -0.61 11.66 -4.26
CA GLY A 25 -1.02 10.31 -4.61
C GLY A 25 -0.14 9.66 -5.67
N THR A 26 0.48 10.46 -6.54
CA THR A 26 1.40 9.94 -7.57
C THR A 26 2.64 9.31 -6.93
N THR A 27 3.17 9.96 -5.89
CA THR A 27 4.34 9.47 -5.15
C THR A 27 4.01 8.20 -4.38
N ALA A 28 2.87 8.17 -3.67
CA ALA A 28 2.42 6.97 -2.98
C ALA A 28 2.20 5.78 -3.95
N TRP A 29 1.62 6.05 -5.12
CA TRP A 29 1.41 5.03 -6.16
C TRP A 29 2.74 4.51 -6.73
N ARG A 30 3.73 5.38 -6.96
CA ARG A 30 5.07 4.97 -7.40
C ARG A 30 5.75 4.07 -6.37
N THR A 31 5.70 4.43 -5.09
CA THR A 31 6.25 3.59 -4.01
C THR A 31 5.52 2.26 -3.90
N TYR A 32 4.19 2.24 -4.01
CA TYR A 32 3.40 1.01 -4.08
C TYR A 32 3.89 0.10 -5.22
N ARG A 33 4.07 0.64 -6.43
CA ARG A 33 4.55 -0.13 -7.60
C ARG A 33 5.98 -0.63 -7.43
N ASP A 34 6.85 0.17 -6.83
CA ASP A 34 8.23 -0.21 -6.52
C ASP A 34 8.26 -1.39 -5.54
N TRP A 35 7.48 -1.32 -4.45
CA TRP A 35 7.37 -2.41 -3.49
C TRP A 35 6.78 -3.68 -4.10
N VAL A 36 5.80 -3.56 -5.01
CA VAL A 36 5.28 -4.72 -5.76
C VAL A 36 6.40 -5.37 -6.58
N GLY A 37 7.24 -4.57 -7.24
CA GLY A 37 8.38 -5.09 -8.00
C GLY A 37 9.46 -5.75 -7.13
N LEU A 38 9.71 -5.22 -5.93
CA LEU A 38 10.74 -5.74 -5.02
C LEU A 38 10.28 -6.96 -4.20
N TYR A 39 9.04 -6.93 -3.72
CA TYR A 39 8.54 -7.87 -2.69
C TYR A 39 7.32 -8.68 -3.14
N GLY A 40 6.66 -8.31 -4.24
CA GLY A 40 5.39 -8.91 -4.67
C GLY A 40 5.46 -10.37 -5.10
N SER A 41 6.65 -10.93 -5.24
CA SER A 41 6.89 -12.36 -5.51
C SER A 41 6.84 -13.25 -4.26
N ASN A 42 6.84 -12.65 -3.06
CA ASN A 42 6.76 -13.42 -1.81
C ASN A 42 5.27 -13.69 -1.47
N PRO A 43 4.87 -14.97 -1.27
CA PRO A 43 3.48 -15.34 -1.01
C PRO A 43 2.87 -14.70 0.25
N SER A 44 3.71 -14.43 1.25
CA SER A 44 3.28 -13.85 2.52
C SER A 44 3.19 -12.33 2.49
N VAL A 45 3.65 -11.67 1.42
CA VAL A 45 3.69 -10.21 1.30
C VAL A 45 2.33 -9.66 0.89
N VAL A 46 1.86 -8.68 1.65
CA VAL A 46 0.67 -7.87 1.34
C VAL A 46 1.09 -6.42 1.20
N ILE A 47 0.80 -5.82 0.05
CA ILE A 47 1.11 -4.41 -0.23
C ILE A 47 -0.20 -3.69 -0.48
N ARG A 48 -0.43 -2.54 0.15
CA ARG A 48 -1.66 -1.77 -0.05
C ARG A 48 -1.36 -0.32 -0.37
N LEU A 49 -2.19 0.26 -1.22
CA LEU A 49 -2.30 1.69 -1.44
C LEU A 49 -3.60 2.16 -0.80
N ILE A 50 -3.53 3.17 0.06
CA ILE A 50 -4.64 3.65 0.87
C ILE A 50 -4.74 5.16 0.65
N GLU A 51 -5.97 5.66 0.50
CA GLU A 51 -6.29 7.07 0.59
C GLU A 51 -6.90 7.36 1.95
N GLU A 52 -6.52 8.45 2.60
CA GLU A 52 -7.19 8.96 3.78
C GLU A 52 -7.75 10.35 3.49
N THR A 53 -9.07 10.47 3.57
CA THR A 53 -9.77 11.75 3.44
C THR A 53 -10.58 11.98 4.70
N ASP A 54 -10.34 13.11 5.39
CA ASP A 54 -11.04 13.46 6.64
C ASP A 54 -10.91 12.38 7.73
N GLY A 55 -9.72 11.78 7.86
CA GLY A 55 -9.43 10.70 8.81
C GLY A 55 -10.05 9.34 8.44
N ARG A 56 -10.73 9.22 7.30
CA ARG A 56 -11.28 7.96 6.81
C ARG A 56 -10.34 7.33 5.80
N ARG A 57 -9.81 6.15 6.14
CA ARG A 57 -8.93 5.37 5.28
C ARG A 57 -9.75 4.47 4.34
N GLN A 58 -9.45 4.54 3.05
CA GLN A 58 -9.97 3.68 2.00
C GLN A 58 -8.81 2.98 1.30
N VAL A 59 -8.87 1.65 1.22
CA VAL A 59 -7.91 0.89 0.40
C VAL A 59 -8.26 1.10 -1.07
N LEU A 60 -7.32 1.65 -1.83
CA LEU A 60 -7.45 1.85 -3.28
C LEU A 60 -6.96 0.63 -4.07
N LYS A 61 -5.87 0.00 -3.60
CA LYS A 61 -5.27 -1.18 -4.22
C LYS A 61 -4.64 -2.08 -3.18
N THR A 62 -4.65 -3.37 -3.44
CA THR A 62 -3.98 -4.41 -2.66
C THR A 62 -3.25 -5.33 -3.64
N TRP A 63 -1.99 -5.61 -3.38
CA TRP A 63 -1.23 -6.67 -4.04
C TRP A 63 -1.05 -7.84 -3.08
N THR A 64 -1.27 -9.03 -3.62
CA THR A 64 -0.92 -10.33 -3.02
C THR A 64 -0.27 -11.20 -4.09
N GLU A 65 0.21 -12.40 -3.75
CA GLU A 65 0.72 -13.34 -4.77
C GLU A 65 -0.30 -13.68 -5.87
N GLN A 66 -1.60 -13.56 -5.55
CA GLN A 66 -2.70 -13.83 -6.47
C GLN A 66 -2.91 -12.69 -7.48
N GLY A 67 -2.15 -11.60 -7.35
CA GLY A 67 -2.20 -10.42 -8.19
C GLY A 67 -2.77 -9.18 -7.48
N GLU A 68 -3.02 -8.14 -8.29
CA GLU A 68 -3.60 -6.87 -7.85
C GLU A 68 -5.13 -6.99 -7.71
N ALA A 69 -5.65 -6.57 -6.57
CA ALA A 69 -7.07 -6.36 -6.32
C ALA A 69 -7.32 -4.90 -5.92
N GLY A 70 -8.39 -4.29 -6.42
CA GLY A 70 -8.77 -2.90 -6.13
C GLY A 70 -10.22 -2.65 -6.48
#